data_AF-A0AAD8HIJ7-F1
#
_entry.id   AF-A0AAD8HIJ7-F1
#
_cell.length_a   1.000
_cell.length_b   1.000
_cell.length_c   1.000
_cell.angle_alpha   90.00
_cell.angle_beta   90.00
_cell.angle_gamma   90.00
#
_symmetry.space_group_name_H-M   'P 1'
#
loop_
_entity.id
_entity.type
_entity.pdbx_description
1 polymer ?
#
loop_
_entity_poly.entity_id
_entity_poly.type
_entity_poly.pdbx_seq_one_letter_code
_entity_poly.pdbx_strand_id
1 'polypeptide(L)'
;MPTENTPSAHLLSKVRHESETPEESLQHETPLTSIHTLDGIDLPREQQKILSGEVAFHSSLLKRLSDEAIRYPKKEYIQDEMAKLNGEIRRKNEQIALLEKTNCLFCFSSHDNPDKLELSESVADLKTCLNEKSFELEVNVADNRIIQEQLNQKIDECENLQQTVLSLKGQLSEAQEYKNLIQMIGNSKRETENFKIELSSENEPTVSKDMYEGSFLKARMEIKELTVKMTELTVSREKLEIENQQQLAEESSYAKGLASAAAVELKALSEEVAKLMNHNERLTAELAARKSSKTQSKTFAGNRNGRRDVNAKRHEQGIVNPEIKRELALIREREHSYEAALAEKDQREAELQRRVEESKQKDAYLENELANMNIAETAISDDIGCLIVLWVLAFSSSRMIFAPECGRNFKYCAVLIYKFNQERCEGFMQKENR
;
A
#
# COMPACT_ATOMS: atom_id res chain seq x y z
N MET A 1 39.61 27.91 67.32
CA MET A 1 39.17 26.55 67.71
C MET A 1 37.66 26.50 67.56
N PRO A 2 37.06 25.39 67.11
CA PRO A 2 36.79 25.12 65.70
C PRO A 2 35.29 24.88 65.39
N THR A 3 35.06 24.50 64.13
CA THR A 3 33.95 23.84 63.42
C THR A 3 32.90 22.98 64.16
N GLU A 4 31.77 22.74 63.46
CA GLU A 4 31.10 21.44 63.15
C GLU A 4 29.59 21.26 63.47
N ASN A 5 28.89 20.82 62.39
CA ASN A 5 27.96 19.69 62.27
C ASN A 5 26.52 19.68 62.88
N THR A 6 25.56 19.45 61.97
CA THR A 6 24.18 18.86 62.00
C THR A 6 24.10 17.46 62.69
N PRO A 7 22.95 16.69 62.78
CA PRO A 7 21.51 16.88 62.44
C PRO A 7 20.49 16.24 63.48
N SER A 8 19.16 16.15 63.20
CA SER A 8 18.25 15.13 63.82
C SER A 8 16.93 14.87 63.07
N ALA A 9 16.35 13.66 63.28
CA ALA A 9 15.18 13.02 62.65
C ALA A 9 14.15 12.51 63.70
N HIS A 10 13.05 11.85 63.24
CA HIS A 10 12.08 10.91 63.90
C HIS A 10 10.58 11.35 63.87
N LEU A 11 9.55 10.49 64.02
CA LEU A 11 9.03 9.24 63.39
C LEU A 11 7.70 8.85 64.14
N LEU A 12 6.67 8.37 63.41
CA LEU A 12 5.63 7.32 63.73
C LEU A 12 4.47 7.48 64.75
N SER A 13 3.26 7.00 64.35
CA SER A 13 2.34 6.10 65.13
C SER A 13 1.09 5.63 64.31
N LYS A 14 0.47 4.49 64.66
CA LYS A 14 -0.47 3.62 63.90
C LYS A 14 -1.57 2.97 64.82
N VAL A 15 -2.72 2.53 64.24
CA VAL A 15 -3.59 1.34 64.58
C VAL A 15 -5.04 1.50 65.19
N ARG A 16 -6.08 1.03 64.41
CA ARG A 16 -7.39 0.25 64.62
C ARG A 16 -8.50 0.70 65.64
N HIS A 17 -9.82 0.35 65.61
CA HIS A 17 -10.71 -0.70 64.99
C HIS A 17 -12.24 -0.29 65.03
N GLU A 18 -13.10 -0.83 64.11
CA GLU A 18 -14.54 -1.31 64.16
C GLU A 18 -15.69 -0.52 64.90
N SER A 19 -17.00 -0.56 64.60
CA SER A 19 -17.97 -1.13 63.61
C SER A 19 -19.39 -0.51 63.85
N GLU A 20 -20.32 -0.52 62.87
CA GLU A 20 -21.81 -0.70 62.95
C GLU A 20 -22.55 -0.19 61.67
N THR A 21 -23.69 -0.81 61.31
CA THR A 21 -24.52 -0.68 60.07
C THR A 21 -26.01 -0.49 60.46
N PRO A 22 -27.04 -0.45 59.57
CA PRO A 22 -27.29 0.23 58.28
C PRO A 22 -28.66 1.01 58.26
N GLU A 23 -28.97 1.90 57.30
CA GLU A 23 -30.37 2.14 56.85
C GLU A 23 -30.49 2.95 55.53
N GLU A 24 -31.49 2.57 54.73
CA GLU A 24 -31.84 3.05 53.39
C GLU A 24 -32.42 4.48 53.36
N SER A 25 -32.11 5.26 52.32
CA SER A 25 -33.07 6.23 51.76
C SER A 25 -32.69 6.70 50.35
N LEU A 26 -33.45 6.18 49.38
CA LEU A 26 -34.06 6.89 48.24
C LEU A 26 -33.20 7.84 47.40
N GLN A 27 -32.82 7.32 46.23
CA GLN A 27 -33.03 7.91 44.91
C GLN A 27 -33.49 9.39 44.88
N HIS A 28 -32.59 10.26 44.46
CA HIS A 28 -32.96 11.39 43.62
C HIS A 28 -31.87 11.61 42.58
N GLU A 29 -32.18 11.30 41.33
CA GLU A 29 -31.38 11.68 40.18
C GLU A 29 -31.38 13.20 40.01
N THR A 30 -30.24 13.77 39.62
CA THR A 30 -30.15 15.01 38.84
C THR A 30 -28.89 14.93 37.97
N PRO A 31 -28.94 15.34 36.70
CA PRO A 31 -28.04 14.89 35.65
C PRO A 31 -26.81 15.80 35.52
N LEU A 32 -25.61 15.24 35.68
CA LEU A 32 -24.35 15.95 35.49
C LEU A 32 -23.39 15.29 34.50
N THR A 33 -23.83 14.24 33.79
CA THR A 33 -22.95 13.46 32.91
C THR A 33 -22.97 13.90 31.44
N SER A 34 -23.85 14.83 31.06
CA SER A 34 -24.02 15.24 29.65
C SER A 34 -23.01 16.30 29.15
N ILE A 35 -22.25 16.95 30.04
CA ILE A 35 -21.29 18.01 29.65
C ILE A 35 -19.86 17.44 29.50
N HIS A 36 -19.59 16.23 29.99
CA HIS A 36 -18.24 15.66 30.06
C HIS A 36 -17.78 14.85 28.83
N THR A 37 -18.67 14.55 27.88
CA THR A 37 -18.36 13.66 26.74
C THR A 37 -17.65 14.37 25.59
N LEU A 38 -17.86 15.68 25.41
CA LEU A 38 -17.18 16.49 24.39
C LEU A 38 -15.71 16.81 24.80
N ASP A 39 -15.50 17.23 26.04
CA ASP A 39 -14.16 17.51 26.60
C ASP A 39 -13.26 16.26 26.69
N GLY A 40 -13.84 15.06 26.66
CA GLY A 40 -13.12 13.78 26.77
C GLY A 40 -12.25 13.44 25.55
N ILE A 41 -12.62 13.92 24.36
CA ILE A 41 -11.90 13.68 23.09
C ILE A 41 -11.01 14.87 22.74
N ASP A 42 -11.40 16.08 23.10
CA ASP A 42 -10.68 17.30 22.73
C ASP A 42 -9.37 17.48 23.51
N LEU A 43 -9.35 17.12 24.80
CA LEU A 43 -8.15 17.20 25.62
C LEU A 43 -6.99 16.30 25.12
N PRO A 44 -7.18 14.98 24.87
CA PRO A 44 -6.12 14.14 24.33
C PRO A 44 -5.73 14.51 22.89
N ARG A 45 -6.65 15.09 22.10
CA ARG A 45 -6.34 15.63 20.76
C ARG A 45 -5.42 16.85 20.81
N GLU A 46 -5.68 17.79 21.71
CA GLU A 46 -4.80 18.94 21.92
C GLU A 46 -3.45 18.52 22.52
N GLN A 47 -3.42 17.51 23.40
CA GLN A 47 -2.16 16.92 23.88
C GLN A 47 -1.33 16.28 22.76
N GLN A 48 -1.97 15.54 21.84
CA GLN A 48 -1.31 14.97 20.67
C GLN A 48 -0.70 16.08 19.79
N LYS A 49 -1.45 17.16 19.55
CA LYS A 49 -0.99 18.30 18.75
C LYS A 49 0.22 19.00 19.36
N ILE A 50 0.24 19.19 20.68
CA ILE A 50 1.39 19.75 21.41
C ILE A 50 2.60 18.83 21.28
N LEU A 51 2.43 17.53 21.53
CA LEU A 51 3.52 16.54 21.43
C LEU A 51 4.09 16.46 20.01
N SER A 52 3.25 16.48 18.98
CA SER A 52 3.69 16.51 17.57
C SER A 52 4.49 17.78 17.25
N GLY A 53 4.06 18.94 17.76
CA GLY A 53 4.80 20.20 17.62
C GLY A 53 6.17 20.15 18.30
N GLU A 54 6.26 19.56 19.49
CA GLU A 54 7.52 19.37 20.19
C GLU A 54 8.46 18.38 19.49
N VAL A 55 7.93 17.29 18.93
CA VAL A 55 8.71 16.35 18.11
C VAL A 55 9.28 17.06 16.88
N ALA A 56 8.47 17.87 16.19
CA ALA A 56 8.93 18.65 15.05
C ALA A 56 10.04 19.65 15.44
N PHE A 57 9.90 20.32 16.59
CA PHE A 57 10.93 21.21 17.13
C PHE A 57 12.24 20.46 17.44
N HIS A 58 12.17 19.31 18.13
CA HIS A 58 13.34 18.51 18.48
C HIS A 58 14.02 17.93 17.23
N SER A 59 13.24 17.48 16.23
CA SER A 59 13.75 17.00 14.94
C SER A 59 14.46 18.12 14.16
N SER A 60 13.94 19.34 14.19
CA SER A 60 14.61 20.48 13.55
C SER A 60 15.91 20.86 14.24
N LEU A 61 15.97 20.82 15.58
CA LEU A 61 17.19 21.04 16.34
C LEU A 61 18.21 19.93 16.08
N LEU A 62 17.76 18.68 16.05
CA LEU A 62 18.59 17.52 15.73
C LEU A 62 19.20 17.64 14.33
N LYS A 63 18.43 18.09 13.33
CA LYS A 63 18.93 18.32 11.97
C LYS A 63 20.04 19.37 11.95
N ARG A 64 19.86 20.50 12.64
CA ARG A 64 20.89 21.53 12.75
C ARG A 64 22.17 21.05 13.45
N LEU A 65 22.02 20.26 14.52
CA LEU A 65 23.16 19.67 15.23
C LEU A 65 23.85 18.60 14.39
N SER A 66 23.10 17.84 13.58
CA SER A 66 23.64 16.90 12.61
C SER A 66 24.47 17.61 11.54
N ASP A 67 23.94 18.70 10.97
CA ASP A 67 24.67 19.53 10.02
C ASP A 67 25.94 20.15 10.63
N GLU A 68 25.90 20.54 11.91
CA GLU A 68 27.05 21.05 12.66
C GLU A 68 28.06 19.93 13.01
N ALA A 69 27.60 18.71 13.28
CA ALA A 69 28.45 17.54 13.53
C ALA A 69 29.24 17.14 12.27
N ILE A 70 28.65 17.29 11.08
CA ILE A 70 29.34 17.09 9.80
C ILE A 70 30.49 18.11 9.63
N ARG A 71 30.28 19.36 10.06
CA ARG A 71 31.31 20.42 10.01
C ARG A 71 32.38 20.28 11.10
N TYR A 72 32.04 19.76 12.26
CA TYR A 72 32.94 19.65 13.42
C TYR A 72 32.85 18.28 14.12
N PRO A 73 33.35 17.20 13.49
CA PRO A 73 33.17 15.81 13.94
C PRO A 73 33.88 15.45 15.26
N LYS A 74 34.78 16.32 15.77
CA LYS A 74 35.56 16.09 17.00
C LYS A 74 34.92 16.67 18.27
N LYS A 75 33.78 17.37 18.16
CA LYS A 75 33.10 17.94 19.33
C LYS A 75 32.16 16.90 19.93
N GLU A 76 32.63 16.18 20.95
CA GLU A 76 31.84 15.16 21.67
C GLU A 76 30.51 15.70 22.21
N TYR A 77 30.47 16.95 22.69
CA TYR A 77 29.24 17.61 23.14
C TYR A 77 28.09 17.60 22.12
N ILE A 78 28.40 17.72 20.82
CA ILE A 78 27.38 17.71 19.75
C ILE A 78 26.80 16.30 19.59
N GLN A 79 27.63 15.27 19.72
CA GLN A 79 27.17 13.87 19.66
C GLN A 79 26.30 13.52 20.87
N ASP A 80 26.67 13.98 22.06
CA ASP A 80 25.89 13.79 23.29
C ASP A 80 24.53 14.51 23.22
N GLU A 81 24.49 15.75 22.71
CA GLU A 81 23.26 16.51 22.55
C GLU A 81 22.33 15.89 21.49
N MET A 82 22.88 15.38 20.38
CA MET A 82 22.13 14.61 19.39
C MET A 82 21.56 13.31 19.97
N ALA A 83 22.34 12.57 20.78
CA ALA A 83 21.87 11.35 21.43
C ALA A 83 20.71 11.65 22.41
N LYS A 84 20.80 12.76 23.14
CA LYS A 84 19.75 13.23 24.05
C LYS A 84 18.47 13.60 23.30
N LEU A 85 18.57 14.41 22.24
CA LEU A 85 17.41 14.79 21.42
C LEU A 85 16.74 13.59 20.76
N ASN A 86 17.53 12.63 20.25
CA ASN A 86 16.99 11.36 19.74
C ASN A 86 16.22 10.57 20.79
N GLY A 87 16.73 10.52 22.03
CA GLY A 87 16.03 9.90 23.15
C GLY A 87 14.72 10.60 23.51
N GLU A 88 14.69 11.93 23.44
CA GLU A 88 13.48 12.73 23.69
C GLU A 88 12.44 12.58 22.58
N ILE A 89 12.86 12.60 21.31
CA ILE A 89 11.99 12.36 20.15
C ILE A 89 11.33 10.99 20.26
N ARG A 90 12.11 9.94 20.57
CA ARG A 90 11.60 8.58 20.74
C ARG A 90 10.54 8.49 21.85
N ARG A 91 10.82 9.04 23.03
CA ARG A 91 9.87 9.05 24.15
C ARG A 91 8.57 9.80 23.82
N LYS A 92 8.66 10.95 23.13
CA LYS A 92 7.47 11.72 22.73
C LYS A 92 6.67 11.00 21.64
N ASN A 93 7.32 10.32 20.70
CA ASN A 93 6.65 9.46 19.72
C ASN A 93 5.92 8.29 20.37
N GLU A 94 6.50 7.66 21.39
CA GLU A 94 5.82 6.62 22.18
C GLU A 94 4.58 7.16 22.90
N GLN A 95 4.62 8.38 23.44
CA GLN A 95 3.46 9.02 24.06
C GLN A 95 2.36 9.35 23.04
N ILE A 96 2.73 9.84 21.85
CA ILE A 96 1.80 10.08 20.74
C ILE A 96 1.09 8.76 20.36
N ALA A 97 1.83 7.67 20.19
CA ALA A 97 1.25 6.37 19.84
C ALA A 97 0.28 5.83 20.92
N LEU A 98 0.57 6.06 22.21
CA LEU A 98 -0.32 5.68 23.30
C LEU A 98 -1.61 6.52 23.33
N LEU A 99 -1.50 7.83 23.07
CA LEU A 99 -2.66 8.72 22.96
C LEU A 99 -3.53 8.38 21.74
N GLU A 100 -2.92 8.09 20.58
CA GLU A 100 -3.62 7.63 19.38
C GLU A 100 -4.38 6.32 19.63
N LYS A 101 -3.74 5.36 20.31
CA LYS A 101 -4.39 4.11 20.71
C LYS A 101 -5.57 4.35 21.64
N THR A 102 -5.43 5.27 22.60
CA THR A 102 -6.49 5.59 23.57
C THR A 102 -7.65 6.35 22.92
N ASN A 103 -7.37 7.29 22.02
CA ASN A 103 -8.38 7.99 21.22
C ASN A 103 -9.16 7.03 20.33
N CYS A 104 -8.48 6.03 19.76
CA CYS A 104 -9.10 4.97 18.99
C CYS A 104 -10.02 4.10 19.88
N LEU A 105 -9.55 3.67 21.05
CA LEU A 105 -10.37 2.88 21.99
C LEU A 105 -11.58 3.65 22.55
N PHE A 106 -11.45 4.94 22.82
CA PHE A 106 -12.56 5.76 23.33
C PHE A 106 -13.71 5.87 22.32
N CYS A 107 -13.41 5.83 21.02
CA CYS A 107 -14.42 5.76 19.96
C CYS A 107 -15.21 4.42 19.97
N PHE A 108 -14.69 3.38 20.63
CA PHE A 108 -15.32 2.05 20.70
C PHE A 108 -15.87 1.68 22.09
N SER A 109 -15.46 2.37 23.17
CA SER A 109 -15.87 2.05 24.54
C SER A 109 -17.02 2.91 25.08
N SER A 110 -17.58 3.81 24.27
CA SER A 110 -18.72 4.62 24.69
C SER A 110 -20.01 3.79 24.66
N HIS A 111 -20.39 3.39 25.86
CA HIS A 111 -21.73 3.00 26.36
C HIS A 111 -22.15 1.53 26.41
N ASP A 112 -22.16 1.03 27.65
CA ASP A 112 -23.26 0.24 28.19
C ASP A 112 -24.60 0.96 27.89
N ASN A 113 -25.41 0.32 27.03
CA ASN A 113 -26.72 0.74 26.50
C ASN A 113 -26.75 2.02 25.63
N PRO A 114 -26.50 1.91 24.31
CA PRO A 114 -26.71 3.00 23.38
C PRO A 114 -28.17 3.03 22.87
N ASP A 115 -28.82 4.18 23.00
CA ASP A 115 -30.06 4.48 22.28
C ASP A 115 -29.78 4.54 20.77
N LYS A 116 -30.74 4.07 19.96
CA LYS A 116 -30.62 3.91 18.48
C LYS A 116 -30.26 5.21 17.74
N LEU A 117 -30.43 6.37 18.38
CA LEU A 117 -30.14 7.69 17.82
C LEU A 117 -28.63 8.03 17.91
N GLU A 118 -27.99 7.74 19.04
CA GLU A 118 -26.54 7.98 19.26
C GLU A 118 -25.67 7.02 18.44
N LEU A 119 -26.16 5.80 18.21
CA LEU A 119 -25.55 4.84 17.28
C LEU A 119 -25.57 5.35 15.82
N SER A 120 -26.60 6.11 15.44
CA SER A 120 -26.66 6.72 14.10
C SER A 120 -25.74 7.94 13.97
N GLU A 121 -25.54 8.69 15.06
CA GLU A 121 -24.64 9.85 15.11
C GLU A 121 -23.17 9.41 15.07
N SER A 122 -22.79 8.43 15.91
CA SER A 122 -21.44 7.84 15.88
C SER A 122 -21.08 7.17 14.55
N VAL A 123 -22.03 6.54 13.86
CA VAL A 123 -21.81 5.99 12.51
C VAL A 123 -21.62 7.11 11.47
N ALA A 124 -22.32 8.23 11.62
CA ALA A 124 -22.12 9.40 10.75
C ALA A 124 -20.71 9.98 10.94
N ASP A 125 -20.26 10.13 12.20
CA ASP A 125 -18.92 10.61 12.52
C ASP A 125 -17.83 9.66 12.00
N LEU A 126 -17.98 8.35 12.20
CA LEU A 126 -17.09 7.33 11.63
C LEU A 126 -17.00 7.43 10.10
N LYS A 127 -18.13 7.65 9.43
CA LYS A 127 -18.16 7.84 7.98
C LYS A 127 -17.42 9.11 7.55
N THR A 128 -17.56 10.21 8.28
CA THR A 128 -16.80 11.44 7.98
C THR A 128 -15.29 11.24 8.19
N CYS A 129 -14.89 10.58 9.27
CA CYS A 129 -13.50 10.24 9.56
C CYS A 129 -12.90 9.30 8.48
N LEU A 130 -13.66 8.31 8.02
CA LEU A 130 -13.24 7.42 6.94
C LEU A 130 -13.03 8.19 5.63
N ASN A 131 -13.93 9.13 5.31
CA ASN A 131 -13.80 9.96 4.12
C ASN A 131 -12.59 10.89 4.20
N GLU A 132 -12.34 11.50 5.36
CA GLU A 132 -11.15 12.32 5.60
C GLU A 132 -9.85 11.50 5.42
N LYS A 133 -9.80 10.30 5.99
CA LYS A 133 -8.67 9.38 5.81
C LYS A 133 -8.50 8.89 4.38
N SER A 134 -9.60 8.64 3.67
CA SER A 134 -9.57 8.30 2.24
C SER A 134 -8.96 9.44 1.41
N PHE A 135 -9.34 10.68 1.70
CA PHE A 135 -8.81 11.85 1.01
C PHE A 135 -7.32 12.06 1.31
N GLU A 136 -6.91 11.92 2.57
CA GLU A 136 -5.49 11.99 2.97
C GLU A 136 -4.65 10.92 2.27
N LEU A 137 -5.15 9.70 2.14
CA LEU A 137 -4.49 8.64 1.38
C LEU A 137 -4.39 8.97 -0.11
N GLU A 138 -5.43 9.55 -0.71
CA GLU A 138 -5.41 9.97 -2.11
C GLU A 138 -4.35 11.05 -2.38
N VAL A 139 -4.24 12.04 -1.47
CA VAL A 139 -3.18 13.06 -1.52
C VAL A 139 -1.79 12.42 -1.43
N ASN A 140 -1.58 11.51 -0.46
CA ASN A 140 -0.30 10.82 -0.30
C ASN A 140 0.05 9.96 -1.52
N VAL A 141 -0.94 9.31 -2.15
CA VAL A 141 -0.73 8.54 -3.39
C VAL A 141 -0.34 9.48 -4.55
N ALA A 142 -0.95 10.66 -4.65
CA ALA A 142 -0.58 11.66 -5.64
C ALA A 142 0.85 12.17 -5.43
N ASP A 143 1.24 12.47 -4.19
CA ASP A 143 2.60 12.90 -3.85
C ASP A 143 3.64 11.81 -4.17
N ASN A 144 3.35 10.55 -3.84
CA ASN A 144 4.22 9.42 -4.18
C ASN A 144 4.38 9.28 -5.69
N ARG A 145 3.32 9.50 -6.48
CA ARG A 145 3.38 9.48 -7.94
C ARG A 145 4.29 10.60 -8.49
N ILE A 146 4.20 11.81 -7.93
CA ILE A 146 5.07 12.93 -8.32
C ILE A 146 6.53 12.62 -8.00
N ILE A 147 6.81 12.08 -6.82
CA ILE A 147 8.18 11.69 -6.42
C ILE A 147 8.74 10.64 -7.40
N GLN A 148 7.91 9.66 -7.79
CA GLN A 148 8.31 8.62 -8.74
C GLN A 148 8.60 9.19 -10.13
N GLU A 149 7.80 10.17 -10.59
CA GLU A 149 8.04 10.86 -11.86
C GLU A 149 9.33 11.68 -11.84
N GLN A 150 9.59 12.41 -10.74
CA GLN A 150 10.85 13.14 -10.56
C GLN A 150 12.06 12.21 -10.53
N LEU A 151 11.93 11.05 -9.89
CA LEU A 151 12.99 10.04 -9.84
C LEU A 151 13.28 9.51 -11.24
N ASN A 152 12.25 9.14 -12.00
CA ASN A 152 12.41 8.67 -13.37
C ASN A 152 13.07 9.74 -14.27
N GLN A 153 12.62 10.99 -14.17
CA GLN A 153 13.25 12.10 -14.89
C GLN A 153 14.74 12.24 -14.57
N LYS A 154 15.13 12.05 -13.30
CA LYS A 154 16.54 12.10 -12.90
C LYS A 154 17.34 10.89 -13.38
N ILE A 155 16.73 9.72 -13.47
CA ILE A 155 17.34 8.53 -14.06
C ILE A 155 17.63 8.80 -15.54
N ASP A 156 16.65 9.32 -16.29
CA ASP A 156 16.81 9.65 -17.72
C ASP A 156 17.92 10.71 -17.94
N GLU A 157 17.97 11.74 -17.09
CA GLU A 157 19.07 12.73 -17.12
C GLU A 157 20.44 12.05 -16.88
N CYS A 158 20.53 11.13 -15.92
CA CYS A 158 21.76 10.40 -15.63
C CYS A 158 22.18 9.49 -16.78
N GLU A 159 21.25 8.80 -17.43
CA GLU A 159 21.52 7.97 -18.60
C GLU A 159 22.04 8.82 -19.77
N ASN A 160 21.42 9.97 -20.04
CA ASN A 160 21.87 10.91 -21.07
C ASN A 160 23.30 11.44 -20.79
N LEU A 161 23.59 11.76 -19.54
CA LEU A 161 24.94 12.16 -19.12
C LEU A 161 25.93 11.01 -19.27
N GLN A 162 25.55 9.77 -18.91
CA GLN A 162 26.40 8.59 -19.11
C GLN A 162 26.69 8.35 -20.59
N GLN A 163 25.70 8.46 -21.48
CA GLN A 163 25.90 8.35 -22.93
C GLN A 163 26.84 9.44 -23.47
N THR A 164 26.69 10.67 -22.98
CA THR A 164 27.59 11.78 -23.33
C THR A 164 29.02 11.49 -22.88
N VAL A 165 29.21 10.99 -21.65
CA VAL A 165 30.52 10.59 -21.13
C VAL A 165 31.13 9.45 -21.95
N LEU A 166 30.34 8.46 -22.36
CA LEU A 166 30.80 7.37 -23.22
C LEU A 166 31.22 7.88 -24.60
N SER A 167 30.43 8.78 -25.21
CA SER A 167 30.78 9.43 -26.49
C SER A 167 32.08 10.22 -26.40
N LEU A 168 32.24 11.05 -25.36
CA LEU A 168 33.45 11.84 -25.14
C LEU A 168 34.68 10.96 -24.88
N LYS A 169 34.52 9.85 -24.13
CA LYS A 169 35.60 8.87 -23.93
C LYS A 169 36.00 8.20 -25.25
N GLY A 170 35.03 7.87 -26.11
CA GLY A 170 35.28 7.33 -27.45
C GLY A 170 36.08 8.30 -28.31
N GLN A 171 35.65 9.56 -28.39
CA GLN A 171 36.35 10.62 -29.13
C GLN A 171 37.77 10.86 -28.60
N LEU A 172 37.98 10.80 -27.28
CA LEU A 172 39.31 10.88 -26.67
C LEU A 172 40.20 9.69 -27.07
N SER A 173 39.65 8.47 -27.08
CA SER A 173 40.38 7.28 -27.50
C SER A 173 40.79 7.37 -28.97
N GLU A 174 39.87 7.79 -29.84
CA GLU A 174 40.11 7.96 -31.27
C GLU A 174 41.16 9.05 -31.55
N ALA A 175 41.07 10.19 -30.84
CA ALA A 175 42.08 11.24 -30.92
C ALA A 175 43.46 10.78 -30.41
N GLN A 176 43.49 9.96 -29.36
CA GLN A 176 44.72 9.38 -28.83
C GLN A 176 45.35 8.37 -29.79
N GLU A 177 44.54 7.51 -30.42
CA GLU A 177 44.99 6.58 -31.46
C GLU A 177 45.54 7.33 -32.68
N TYR A 178 44.85 8.38 -33.12
CA TYR A 178 45.31 9.24 -34.21
C TYR A 178 46.66 9.90 -33.88
N LYS A 179 46.83 10.39 -32.65
CA LYS A 179 48.10 10.96 -32.17
C LYS A 179 49.22 9.92 -32.16
N ASN A 180 48.94 8.70 -31.69
CA ASN A 180 49.89 7.59 -31.72
C ASN A 180 50.28 7.21 -33.16
N LEU A 181 49.32 7.23 -34.10
CA LEU A 181 49.54 6.96 -35.52
C LEU A 181 50.47 8.01 -36.15
N ILE A 182 50.22 9.30 -35.90
CA ILE A 182 51.09 10.40 -36.35
C ILE A 182 52.49 10.26 -35.77
N GLN A 183 52.60 9.88 -34.50
CA GLN A 183 53.91 9.69 -33.84
C GLN A 183 54.69 8.51 -34.44
N MET A 184 54.03 7.39 -34.77
CA MET A 184 54.64 6.29 -35.52
C MET A 184 55.13 6.73 -36.91
N ILE A 185 54.31 7.46 -37.67
CA ILE A 185 54.68 7.93 -39.02
C ILE A 185 55.84 8.95 -38.94
N GLY A 186 55.84 9.82 -37.93
CA GLY A 186 56.92 10.79 -37.67
C GLY A 186 58.24 10.17 -37.20
N ASN A 187 58.20 8.93 -36.69
CA ASN A 187 59.40 8.16 -36.33
C ASN A 187 59.90 7.34 -37.54
N SER A 188 59.01 6.77 -38.34
CA SER A 188 59.35 6.05 -39.58
C SER A 188 60.05 6.93 -40.61
N LYS A 189 59.68 8.22 -40.73
CA LYS A 189 60.38 9.17 -41.61
C LYS A 189 61.81 9.51 -41.20
N ARG A 190 62.21 9.30 -39.94
CA ARG A 190 63.60 9.48 -39.48
C ARG A 190 64.47 8.25 -39.74
N GLU A 191 63.87 7.10 -40.02
CA GLU A 191 64.58 5.85 -40.29
C GLU A 191 64.71 5.55 -41.79
N THR A 192 63.89 6.16 -42.65
CA THR A 192 63.95 5.99 -44.12
C THR A 192 65.15 6.64 -44.82
N GLU A 193 65.98 7.44 -44.14
CA GLU A 193 67.26 7.89 -44.70
C GLU A 193 68.45 6.99 -44.31
N ASN A 194 68.26 6.00 -43.42
CA ASN A 194 69.38 5.19 -42.89
C ASN A 194 69.34 3.69 -43.21
N PHE A 195 68.37 3.19 -43.99
CA PHE A 195 68.36 1.76 -44.36
C PHE A 195 67.88 1.55 -45.79
N LYS A 196 68.76 1.85 -46.76
CA LYS A 196 68.65 1.37 -48.14
C LYS A 196 69.88 0.53 -48.48
N ILE A 197 70.16 -0.49 -47.68
CA ILE A 197 71.11 -1.55 -48.00
C ILE A 197 70.50 -2.85 -47.47
N GLU A 198 70.34 -3.82 -48.37
CA GLU A 198 70.13 -5.26 -48.10
C GLU A 198 68.78 -5.64 -47.45
N LEU A 199 68.10 -6.74 -47.79
CA LEU A 199 68.31 -7.83 -48.74
C LEU A 199 66.96 -8.58 -48.77
N SER A 200 66.64 -9.16 -49.92
CA SER A 200 65.54 -10.09 -50.16
C SER A 200 65.47 -11.26 -49.17
N SER A 201 64.26 -11.62 -48.73
CA SER A 201 63.74 -12.93 -48.27
C SER A 201 62.56 -12.62 -47.33
N GLU A 202 61.44 -13.32 -47.23
CA GLU A 202 60.87 -14.50 -47.84
C GLU A 202 59.42 -14.49 -47.28
N ASN A 203 58.45 -14.85 -48.12
CA ASN A 203 57.24 -15.59 -47.80
C ASN A 203 56.64 -15.48 -46.38
N GLU A 204 55.44 -14.90 -46.26
CA GLU A 204 54.44 -15.35 -45.28
C GLU A 204 53.00 -15.22 -45.80
N PRO A 205 52.10 -16.14 -45.41
CA PRO A 205 50.99 -16.59 -46.23
C PRO A 205 49.67 -15.86 -45.97
N THR A 206 48.90 -15.70 -47.04
CA THR A 206 47.55 -15.13 -47.14
C THR A 206 46.45 -16.03 -46.54
N VAL A 207 46.59 -16.50 -45.30
CA VAL A 207 45.59 -17.41 -44.67
C VAL A 207 45.18 -16.91 -43.30
N SER A 208 44.23 -15.97 -43.25
CA SER A 208 43.32 -15.71 -42.10
C SER A 208 42.42 -14.49 -42.29
N LYS A 209 42.33 -13.86 -43.47
CA LYS A 209 41.45 -12.70 -43.65
C LYS A 209 39.99 -13.11 -43.86
N ASP A 210 39.74 -14.18 -44.61
CA ASP A 210 38.38 -14.59 -45.03
C ASP A 210 37.51 -15.15 -43.89
N MET A 211 38.10 -15.71 -42.82
CA MET A 211 37.35 -16.30 -41.70
C MET A 211 36.75 -15.22 -40.77
N TYR A 212 37.48 -14.13 -40.52
CA TYR A 212 36.99 -13.01 -39.70
C TYR A 212 36.04 -12.11 -40.50
N GLU A 213 36.28 -11.91 -41.79
CA GLU A 213 35.42 -11.14 -42.70
C GLU A 213 34.03 -11.80 -42.85
N GLY A 214 33.97 -13.14 -42.98
CA GLY A 214 32.71 -13.89 -43.08
C GLY A 214 31.88 -13.86 -41.79
N SER A 215 32.53 -13.95 -40.62
CA SER A 215 31.87 -13.82 -39.32
C SER A 215 31.30 -12.41 -39.11
N PHE A 216 32.06 -11.37 -39.47
CA PHE A 216 31.63 -9.97 -39.39
C PHE A 216 30.45 -9.67 -40.33
N LEU A 217 30.47 -10.18 -41.56
CA LEU A 217 29.35 -10.03 -42.50
C LEU A 217 28.07 -10.70 -42.01
N LYS A 218 28.19 -11.88 -41.37
CA LYS A 218 27.05 -12.58 -40.76
C LYS A 218 26.44 -11.80 -39.59
N ALA A 219 27.28 -11.32 -38.67
CA ALA A 219 26.83 -10.47 -37.55
C ALA A 219 26.19 -9.17 -38.07
N ARG A 220 26.74 -8.56 -39.12
CA ARG A 220 26.19 -7.35 -39.75
C ARG A 220 24.84 -7.59 -40.40
N MET A 221 24.60 -8.76 -40.99
CA MET A 221 23.29 -9.14 -41.53
C MET A 221 22.27 -9.36 -40.42
N GLU A 222 22.65 -10.05 -39.34
CA GLU A 222 21.79 -10.30 -38.19
C GLU A 222 21.39 -8.99 -37.47
N ILE A 223 22.34 -8.07 -37.27
CA ILE A 223 22.05 -6.73 -36.72
C ILE A 223 21.06 -5.97 -37.60
N LYS A 224 21.23 -6.02 -38.93
CA LYS A 224 20.28 -5.37 -39.86
C LYS A 224 18.89 -6.01 -39.79
N GLU A 225 18.80 -7.33 -39.72
CA GLU A 225 17.52 -8.04 -39.60
C GLU A 225 16.83 -7.71 -38.27
N LEU A 226 17.56 -7.71 -37.16
CA LEU A 226 17.06 -7.30 -35.86
C LEU A 226 16.62 -5.84 -35.85
N THR A 227 17.35 -4.95 -36.53
CA THR A 227 16.97 -3.53 -36.66
C THR A 227 15.64 -3.39 -37.41
N VAL A 228 15.45 -4.13 -38.51
CA VAL A 228 14.18 -4.12 -39.26
C VAL A 228 13.03 -4.64 -38.38
N LYS A 229 13.23 -5.76 -37.68
CA LYS A 229 12.23 -6.31 -36.75
C LYS A 229 11.91 -5.34 -35.61
N MET A 230 12.91 -4.66 -35.06
CA MET A 230 12.71 -3.63 -34.03
C MET A 230 11.84 -2.48 -34.57
N THR A 231 12.10 -2.01 -35.79
CA THR A 231 11.28 -0.94 -36.41
C THR A 231 9.85 -1.40 -36.69
N GLU A 232 9.66 -2.64 -37.17
CA GLU A 232 8.34 -3.21 -37.43
C GLU A 232 7.52 -3.40 -36.14
N LEU A 233 8.16 -3.92 -35.08
CA LEU A 233 7.54 -4.05 -33.76
C LEU A 233 7.20 -2.68 -33.15
N THR A 234 8.03 -1.66 -33.37
CA THR A 234 7.77 -0.29 -32.90
C THR A 234 6.53 0.29 -33.57
N VAL A 235 6.42 0.17 -34.90
CA VAL A 235 5.24 0.62 -35.65
C VAL A 235 3.98 -0.15 -35.24
N SER A 236 4.09 -1.46 -35.03
CA SER A 236 2.97 -2.29 -34.56
C SER A 236 2.52 -1.89 -33.14
N ARG A 237 3.46 -1.62 -32.24
CA ARG A 237 3.20 -1.12 -30.88
C ARG A 237 2.48 0.23 -30.92
N GLU A 238 2.99 1.19 -31.67
CA GLU A 238 2.38 2.51 -31.81
C GLU A 238 0.94 2.42 -32.34
N LYS A 239 0.70 1.55 -33.32
CA LYS A 239 -0.65 1.31 -33.85
C LYS A 239 -1.61 0.77 -32.79
N LEU A 240 -1.18 -0.24 -32.03
CA LEU A 240 -2.00 -0.82 -30.95
C LEU A 240 -2.24 0.19 -29.83
N GLU A 241 -1.27 1.04 -29.53
CA GLU A 241 -1.41 2.09 -28.53
C GLU A 241 -2.47 3.13 -28.95
N ILE A 242 -2.48 3.53 -30.22
CA ILE A 242 -3.50 4.44 -30.76
C ILE A 242 -4.90 3.77 -30.71
N GLU A 243 -5.01 2.50 -31.11
CA GLU A 243 -6.28 1.76 -31.09
C GLU A 243 -6.82 1.61 -29.65
N ASN A 244 -5.94 1.31 -28.69
CA ASN A 244 -6.31 1.21 -27.28
C ASN A 244 -6.73 2.57 -26.69
N GLN A 245 -6.00 3.65 -27.00
CA GLN A 245 -6.39 5.01 -26.59
C GLN A 245 -7.76 5.41 -27.16
N GLN A 246 -8.03 5.04 -28.41
CA GLN A 246 -9.33 5.30 -29.03
C GLN A 246 -10.45 4.50 -28.35
N GLN A 247 -10.25 3.20 -28.10
CA GLN A 247 -11.22 2.36 -27.43
C GLN A 247 -11.53 2.84 -26.00
N LEU A 248 -10.49 3.22 -25.24
CA LEU A 248 -10.67 3.79 -23.90
C LEU A 248 -11.48 5.09 -23.94
N ALA A 249 -11.26 5.95 -24.94
CA ALA A 249 -12.04 7.17 -25.11
C ALA A 249 -13.51 6.87 -25.43
N GLU A 250 -13.78 5.89 -26.28
CA GLU A 250 -15.12 5.44 -26.62
C GLU A 250 -15.84 4.84 -25.41
N GLU A 251 -15.20 3.93 -24.67
CA GLU A 251 -15.74 3.32 -23.45
C GLU A 251 -15.99 4.36 -22.35
N SER A 252 -15.09 5.33 -22.17
CA SER A 252 -15.27 6.44 -21.24
C SER A 252 -16.49 7.30 -21.62
N SER A 253 -16.66 7.60 -22.90
CA SER A 253 -17.83 8.34 -23.39
C SER A 253 -19.13 7.58 -23.18
N TYR A 254 -19.11 6.26 -23.37
CA TYR A 254 -20.25 5.37 -23.15
C TYR A 254 -20.63 5.28 -21.66
N ALA A 255 -19.64 5.08 -20.78
CA ALA A 255 -19.85 5.08 -19.34
C ALA A 255 -20.41 6.43 -18.84
N LYS A 256 -19.91 7.55 -19.36
CA LYS A 256 -20.44 8.89 -19.07
C LYS A 256 -21.91 9.06 -19.50
N GLY A 257 -22.26 8.51 -20.67
CA GLY A 257 -23.65 8.49 -21.16
C GLY A 257 -24.59 7.71 -20.23
N LEU A 258 -24.19 6.50 -19.83
CA LEU A 258 -24.91 5.66 -18.87
C LEU A 258 -25.08 6.36 -17.51
N ALA A 259 -24.00 6.93 -16.98
CA ALA A 259 -24.04 7.67 -15.72
C ALA A 259 -24.98 8.88 -15.81
N SER A 260 -24.95 9.62 -16.92
CA SER A 260 -25.86 10.76 -17.14
C SER A 260 -27.32 10.32 -17.23
N ALA A 261 -27.62 9.19 -17.89
CA ALA A 261 -28.98 8.65 -17.96
C ALA A 261 -29.47 8.23 -16.57
N ALA A 262 -28.66 7.48 -15.82
CA ALA A 262 -28.98 7.08 -14.45
C ALA A 262 -29.18 8.29 -13.52
N ALA A 263 -28.36 9.34 -13.65
CA ALA A 263 -28.51 10.56 -12.86
C ALA A 263 -29.84 11.29 -13.13
N VAL A 264 -30.30 11.31 -14.39
CA VAL A 264 -31.60 11.90 -14.75
C VAL A 264 -32.75 11.07 -14.16
N GLU A 265 -32.67 9.73 -14.21
CA GLU A 265 -33.68 8.85 -13.62
C GLU A 265 -33.75 8.99 -12.10
N LEU A 266 -32.60 9.01 -11.41
CA LEU A 266 -32.54 9.23 -9.96
C LEU A 266 -33.12 10.59 -9.58
N LYS A 267 -32.84 11.63 -10.37
CA LYS A 267 -33.46 12.95 -10.18
C LYS A 267 -34.98 12.86 -10.31
N ALA A 268 -35.50 12.24 -11.37
CA ALA A 268 -36.94 12.07 -11.56
C ALA A 268 -37.60 11.30 -10.39
N LEU A 269 -36.98 10.22 -9.92
CA LEU A 269 -37.45 9.44 -8.78
C LEU A 269 -37.44 10.27 -7.49
N SER A 270 -36.38 11.05 -7.23
CA SER A 270 -36.33 11.93 -6.05
C SER A 270 -37.42 13.00 -6.06
N GLU A 271 -37.75 13.55 -7.23
CA GLU A 271 -38.86 14.49 -7.38
C GLU A 271 -40.22 13.83 -7.11
N GLU A 272 -40.40 12.56 -7.50
CA GLU A 272 -41.61 11.78 -7.22
C GLU A 272 -41.72 11.45 -5.72
N VAL A 273 -40.64 11.03 -5.07
CA VAL A 273 -40.59 10.81 -3.62
C VAL A 273 -40.94 12.10 -2.87
N ALA A 274 -40.39 13.25 -3.27
CA ALA A 274 -40.72 14.53 -2.67
C ALA A 274 -42.22 14.89 -2.83
N LYS A 275 -42.81 14.63 -4.00
CA LYS A 275 -44.26 14.82 -4.23
C LYS A 275 -45.10 13.94 -3.30
N LEU A 276 -44.74 12.66 -3.17
CA LEU A 276 -45.45 11.72 -2.30
C LEU A 276 -45.28 12.07 -0.82
N MET A 277 -44.10 12.50 -0.39
CA MET A 277 -43.86 12.97 0.97
C MET A 277 -44.75 14.17 1.32
N ASN A 278 -44.79 15.20 0.45
CA ASN A 278 -45.66 16.35 0.64
C ASN A 278 -47.15 15.95 0.68
N HIS A 279 -47.56 14.99 -0.15
CA HIS A 279 -48.92 14.47 -0.14
C HIS A 279 -49.26 13.76 1.19
N ASN A 280 -48.36 12.91 1.68
CA ASN A 280 -48.50 12.22 2.95
C ASN A 280 -48.54 13.19 4.14
N GLU A 281 -47.71 14.22 4.14
CA GLU A 281 -47.73 15.27 5.16
C GLU A 281 -49.09 15.99 5.17
N ARG A 282 -49.61 16.37 4.00
CA ARG A 282 -50.93 16.99 3.87
C ARG A 282 -52.04 16.08 4.39
N LEU A 283 -52.05 14.80 4.00
CA LEU A 283 -53.02 13.83 4.51
C LEU A 283 -52.93 13.66 6.02
N THR A 284 -51.71 13.64 6.57
CA THR A 284 -51.48 13.54 8.02
C THR A 284 -52.02 14.77 8.75
N ALA A 285 -51.79 15.97 8.21
CA ALA A 285 -52.35 17.22 8.74
C ALA A 285 -53.89 17.24 8.69
N GLU A 286 -54.49 16.78 7.58
CA GLU A 286 -55.96 16.65 7.46
C GLU A 286 -56.54 15.64 8.46
N LEU A 287 -55.87 14.50 8.66
CA LEU A 287 -56.29 13.50 9.66
C LEU A 287 -56.20 14.06 11.08
N ALA A 288 -55.15 14.83 11.40
CA ALA A 288 -55.01 15.51 12.68
C ALA A 288 -56.10 16.57 12.89
N ALA A 289 -56.40 17.39 11.87
CA ALA A 289 -57.47 18.38 11.91
C ALA A 289 -58.87 17.75 12.07
N ARG A 290 -59.14 16.61 11.41
CA ARG A 290 -60.39 15.87 11.60
C ARG A 290 -60.51 15.32 13.02
N LYS A 291 -59.41 14.82 13.60
CA LYS A 291 -59.38 14.35 15.00
C LYS A 291 -59.63 15.49 16.00
N SER A 292 -59.07 16.67 15.79
CA SER A 292 -59.33 17.83 16.66
C SER A 292 -60.76 18.38 16.54
N SER A 293 -61.38 18.33 15.35
CA SER A 293 -62.78 18.74 15.16
C SER A 293 -63.80 17.86 15.89
N LYS A 294 -63.52 16.55 16.04
CA LYS A 294 -64.40 15.60 16.76
C LYS A 294 -64.39 15.80 18.29
N THR A 295 -63.40 16.50 18.82
CA THR A 295 -63.24 16.71 20.27
C THR A 295 -63.96 17.98 20.77
N GLN A 296 -64.40 18.87 19.86
CA GLN A 296 -65.14 20.08 20.25
C GLN A 296 -66.67 19.91 20.28
N SER A 297 -67.22 18.76 19.87
CA SER A 297 -68.67 18.48 19.92
C SER A 297 -69.09 17.66 21.15
N LYS A 298 -68.52 17.93 22.32
CA LYS A 298 -68.92 17.30 23.59
C LYS A 298 -68.99 18.30 24.75
N THR A 299 -69.56 19.49 24.55
CA THR A 299 -70.11 20.30 25.64
C THR A 299 -71.30 21.12 25.09
N PHE A 300 -72.36 21.23 25.89
CA PHE A 300 -73.67 21.90 25.64
C PHE A 300 -74.85 21.03 25.15
N ALA A 301 -75.43 20.31 26.12
CA ALA A 301 -76.85 20.36 26.55
C ALA A 301 -78.01 20.40 25.53
N GLY A 302 -78.90 19.41 25.66
CA GLY A 302 -80.30 19.68 26.03
C GLY A 302 -81.37 19.83 24.93
N ASN A 303 -82.25 18.82 24.83
CA ASN A 303 -83.68 18.88 24.51
C ASN A 303 -84.17 19.32 23.11
N ARG A 304 -84.67 18.35 22.30
CA ARG A 304 -86.11 17.97 22.15
C ARG A 304 -86.49 17.52 20.72
N ASN A 305 -87.23 16.42 20.70
CA ASN A 305 -88.30 16.03 19.76
C ASN A 305 -87.97 15.55 18.33
N GLY A 306 -87.97 14.21 18.18
CA GLY A 306 -89.10 13.50 17.56
C GLY A 306 -89.15 13.32 16.03
N ARG A 307 -89.21 12.03 15.63
CA ARG A 307 -89.97 11.46 14.49
C ARG A 307 -89.25 11.40 13.12
N ARG A 308 -88.65 10.24 12.80
CA ARG A 308 -89.27 9.11 12.06
C ARG A 308 -88.19 8.11 11.59
N ASP A 309 -88.20 6.89 12.13
CA ASP A 309 -87.67 5.69 11.46
C ASP A 309 -88.49 5.40 10.20
N VAL A 310 -87.85 4.95 9.11
CA VAL A 310 -88.29 3.82 8.26
C VAL A 310 -87.19 3.49 7.22
N ASN A 311 -86.76 2.22 7.26
CA ASN A 311 -86.09 1.41 6.23
C ASN A 311 -84.59 1.56 5.96
N ALA A 312 -83.86 0.79 6.77
CA ALA A 312 -82.86 -0.13 6.27
C ALA A 312 -83.39 -1.06 5.15
N LYS A 313 -82.46 -1.48 4.29
CA LYS A 313 -82.50 -2.53 3.24
C LYS A 313 -82.89 -2.09 1.82
N ARG A 314 -81.87 -2.06 0.95
CA ARG A 314 -81.71 -2.83 -0.31
C ARG A 314 -80.20 -2.76 -0.68
N HIS A 315 -79.39 -3.72 -0.26
CA HIS A 315 -79.08 -5.00 -0.92
C HIS A 315 -78.24 -4.85 -2.21
N GLU A 316 -77.01 -5.35 -2.10
CA GLU A 316 -76.21 -6.01 -3.12
C GLU A 316 -75.83 -5.25 -4.39
N GLN A 317 -74.58 -4.78 -4.42
CA GLN A 317 -73.72 -4.97 -5.58
C GLN A 317 -72.43 -5.65 -5.13
N GLY A 318 -72.54 -6.97 -4.95
CA GLY A 318 -71.41 -7.89 -5.10
C GLY A 318 -70.99 -7.93 -6.57
N ILE A 319 -70.38 -6.85 -7.04
CA ILE A 319 -69.62 -6.83 -8.28
C ILE A 319 -68.31 -6.18 -7.90
N VAL A 320 -67.30 -7.00 -7.61
CA VAL A 320 -65.92 -6.53 -7.68
C VAL A 320 -65.78 -5.92 -9.07
N ASN A 321 -65.66 -4.59 -9.11
CA ASN A 321 -65.58 -3.80 -10.33
C ASN A 321 -64.58 -4.48 -11.29
N PRO A 322 -64.96 -4.81 -12.54
CA PRO A 322 -64.06 -5.49 -13.49
C PRO A 322 -62.76 -4.73 -13.75
N GLU A 323 -62.70 -3.43 -13.45
CA GLU A 323 -61.48 -2.63 -13.36
C GLU A 323 -60.53 -3.16 -12.27
N ILE A 324 -61.02 -3.31 -11.03
CA ILE A 324 -60.22 -3.74 -9.86
C ILE A 324 -59.69 -5.17 -10.06
N LYS A 325 -60.50 -6.06 -10.67
CA LYS A 325 -60.04 -7.41 -11.01
C LYS A 325 -58.90 -7.40 -12.05
N ARG A 326 -58.94 -6.50 -13.03
CA ARG A 326 -57.87 -6.32 -14.02
C ARG A 326 -56.62 -5.71 -13.41
N GLU A 327 -56.77 -4.71 -12.55
CA GLU A 327 -55.65 -4.10 -11.82
C GLU A 327 -54.94 -5.10 -10.90
N LEU A 328 -55.69 -5.94 -10.16
CA LEU A 328 -55.10 -7.00 -9.34
C LEU A 328 -54.37 -8.07 -10.16
N ALA A 329 -54.81 -8.35 -11.39
CA ALA A 329 -54.11 -9.26 -12.28
C ALA A 329 -52.78 -8.66 -12.78
N LEU A 330 -52.79 -7.38 -13.15
CA LEU A 330 -51.58 -6.66 -13.57
C LEU A 330 -50.57 -6.52 -12.41
N ILE A 331 -51.04 -6.28 -11.18
CA ILE A 331 -50.18 -6.22 -10.00
C ILE A 331 -49.52 -7.59 -9.76
N ARG A 332 -50.28 -8.70 -9.83
CA ARG A 332 -49.70 -10.05 -9.68
C ARG A 332 -48.72 -10.41 -10.79
N GLU A 333 -49.00 -10.02 -12.02
CA GLU A 333 -48.08 -10.24 -13.14
C GLU A 333 -46.77 -9.44 -12.94
N ARG A 334 -46.89 -8.19 -12.47
CA ARG A 334 -45.74 -7.36 -12.10
C ARG A 334 -44.97 -7.94 -10.91
N GLU A 335 -45.65 -8.43 -9.88
CA GLU A 335 -45.03 -9.14 -8.74
C GLU A 335 -44.26 -10.37 -9.20
N HIS A 336 -44.86 -11.22 -10.05
CA HIS A 336 -44.16 -12.37 -10.62
C HIS A 336 -42.96 -11.98 -11.48
N SER A 337 -43.03 -10.86 -12.21
CA SER A 337 -41.89 -10.35 -12.96
C SER A 337 -40.74 -9.91 -12.05
N TYR A 338 -41.04 -9.31 -10.90
CA TYR A 338 -40.04 -8.93 -9.91
C TYR A 338 -39.46 -10.14 -9.18
N GLU A 339 -40.28 -11.13 -8.84
CA GLU A 339 -39.81 -12.39 -8.27
C GLU A 339 -38.86 -13.13 -9.23
N ALA A 340 -39.20 -13.18 -10.52
CA ALA A 340 -38.34 -13.77 -11.55
C ALA A 340 -37.01 -13.01 -11.70
N ALA A 341 -37.07 -11.67 -11.74
CA ALA A 341 -35.87 -10.83 -11.84
C ALA A 341 -34.95 -10.98 -10.62
N LEU A 342 -35.51 -11.11 -9.41
CA LEU A 342 -34.75 -11.37 -8.19
C LEU A 342 -34.08 -12.75 -8.24
N ALA A 343 -34.81 -13.80 -8.63
CA ALA A 343 -34.26 -15.14 -8.77
C ALA A 343 -33.13 -15.20 -9.81
N GLU A 344 -33.26 -14.46 -10.92
CA GLU A 344 -32.22 -14.35 -11.95
C GLU A 344 -30.98 -13.59 -11.44
N LYS A 345 -31.19 -12.54 -10.64
CA LYS A 345 -30.10 -11.80 -9.98
C LYS A 345 -29.35 -12.70 -9.00
N ASP A 346 -30.05 -13.47 -8.19
CA ASP A 346 -29.46 -14.39 -7.21
C ASP A 346 -28.70 -15.52 -7.92
N GLN A 347 -29.21 -16.01 -9.06
CA GLN A 347 -28.49 -16.98 -9.89
C GLN A 347 -27.18 -16.41 -10.45
N ARG A 348 -27.20 -15.17 -10.96
CA ARG A 348 -25.97 -14.50 -11.44
C ARG A 348 -24.98 -14.27 -10.31
N GLU A 349 -25.46 -13.85 -9.15
CA GLU A 349 -24.62 -13.65 -7.96
C GLU A 349 -23.95 -14.95 -7.52
N ALA A 350 -24.68 -16.07 -7.50
CA ALA A 350 -24.14 -17.39 -7.21
C ALA A 350 -23.12 -17.87 -8.26
N GLU A 351 -23.34 -17.58 -9.55
CA GLU A 351 -22.35 -17.89 -10.59
C GLU A 351 -21.06 -17.07 -10.44
N LEU A 352 -21.19 -15.77 -10.14
CA LEU A 352 -20.03 -14.91 -9.89
C LEU A 352 -19.24 -15.37 -8.66
N GLN A 353 -19.91 -15.72 -7.57
CA GLN A 353 -19.26 -16.27 -6.38
C GLN A 353 -18.49 -17.56 -6.71
N ARG A 354 -19.06 -18.45 -7.53
CA ARG A 354 -18.38 -19.66 -7.98
C ARG A 354 -17.12 -19.36 -8.79
N ARG A 355 -17.19 -18.41 -9.73
CA ARG A 355 -16.03 -17.98 -10.54
C ARG A 355 -14.92 -17.37 -9.70
N VAL A 356 -15.28 -16.61 -8.66
CA VAL A 356 -14.31 -16.07 -7.69
C VAL A 356 -13.62 -17.20 -6.93
N GLU A 357 -14.36 -18.20 -6.46
CA GLU A 357 -13.77 -19.33 -5.75
C GLU A 357 -12.87 -20.18 -6.65
N GLU A 358 -13.28 -20.42 -7.90
CA GLU A 358 -12.43 -21.08 -8.90
C GLU A 358 -11.15 -20.29 -9.19
N SER A 359 -11.21 -18.95 -9.22
CA SER A 359 -10.01 -18.11 -9.38
C SER A 359 -9.08 -18.24 -8.17
N LYS A 360 -9.62 -18.15 -6.94
CA LYS A 360 -8.82 -18.31 -5.72
C LYS A 360 -8.11 -19.66 -5.67
N GLN A 361 -8.77 -20.73 -6.11
CA GLN A 361 -8.15 -22.05 -6.19
C GLN A 361 -7.01 -22.11 -7.22
N LYS A 362 -7.17 -21.44 -8.37
CA LYS A 362 -6.09 -21.33 -9.38
C LYS A 362 -4.93 -20.49 -8.86
N ASP A 363 -5.19 -19.39 -8.17
CA ASP A 363 -4.16 -18.54 -7.58
C ASP A 363 -3.37 -19.30 -6.51
N ALA A 364 -4.05 -20.03 -5.62
CA ALA A 364 -3.39 -20.89 -4.63
C ALA A 364 -2.55 -22.01 -5.28
N TYR A 365 -2.99 -22.56 -6.41
CA TYR A 365 -2.21 -23.54 -7.17
C TYR A 365 -0.94 -22.92 -7.76
N LEU A 366 -1.04 -21.73 -8.35
CA LEU A 366 0.11 -21.02 -8.92
C LEU A 366 1.09 -20.57 -7.83
N GLU A 367 0.62 -20.12 -6.67
CA GLU A 367 1.47 -19.81 -5.52
C GLU A 367 2.26 -21.03 -5.04
N ASN A 368 1.65 -22.22 -5.06
CA ASN A 368 2.33 -23.47 -4.74
C ASN A 368 3.38 -23.84 -5.79
N GLU A 369 3.07 -23.72 -7.08
CA GLU A 369 4.07 -23.93 -8.15
C GLU A 369 5.24 -22.94 -8.04
N LEU A 370 4.98 -21.67 -7.74
CA LEU A 370 6.01 -20.67 -7.51
C LEU A 370 6.85 -20.96 -6.26
N ALA A 371 6.23 -21.40 -5.16
CA ALA A 371 6.95 -21.83 -3.98
C ALA A 371 7.87 -23.04 -4.28
N ASN A 372 7.38 -24.02 -5.04
CA ASN A 372 8.18 -25.17 -5.46
C ASN A 372 9.32 -24.79 -6.39
N MET A 373 9.10 -23.83 -7.30
CA MET A 373 10.15 -23.28 -8.16
C MET A 373 11.24 -22.58 -7.34
N ASN A 374 10.85 -21.74 -6.38
CA ASN A 374 11.80 -21.05 -5.50
C ASN A 374 12.61 -22.03 -4.66
N ILE A 375 12.00 -23.12 -4.18
CA ILE A 375 12.72 -24.19 -3.46
C ILE A 375 13.74 -24.87 -4.39
N ALA A 376 13.36 -25.17 -5.64
CA ALA A 376 14.28 -25.74 -6.62
C ALA A 376 15.45 -24.80 -6.96
N GLU A 377 15.20 -23.49 -7.04
CA GLU A 377 16.24 -22.48 -7.26
C GLU A 377 17.22 -22.39 -6.09
N THR A 378 16.73 -22.46 -4.84
CA THR A 378 17.61 -22.54 -3.66
C THR A 378 18.44 -23.82 -3.63
N ALA A 379 17.86 -24.97 -3.98
CA ALA A 379 18.57 -26.25 -4.04
C ALA A 379 19.69 -26.24 -5.11
N ILE A 380 19.44 -25.64 -6.28
CA ILE A 380 20.46 -25.50 -7.34
C ILE A 380 21.57 -24.54 -6.89
N SER A 381 21.24 -23.46 -6.18
CA SER A 381 22.23 -22.53 -5.62
C SER A 381 23.13 -23.21 -4.59
N ASP A 382 22.57 -24.05 -3.73
CA ASP A 382 23.32 -24.81 -2.72
C ASP A 382 24.23 -25.89 -3.35
N ASP A 383 23.75 -26.57 -4.40
CA ASP A 383 24.54 -27.52 -5.18
C ASP A 383 25.71 -26.84 -5.92
N ILE A 384 25.49 -25.66 -6.50
CA ILE A 384 26.56 -24.86 -7.14
C ILE A 384 27.57 -24.38 -6.08
N GLY A 385 27.10 -23.97 -4.91
CA GLY A 385 27.95 -23.64 -3.77
C GLY A 385 28.84 -24.81 -3.35
N CYS A 386 28.28 -26.01 -3.24
CA CYS A 386 29.02 -27.24 -2.94
C CYS A 386 30.06 -27.57 -4.01
N LEU A 387 29.71 -27.43 -5.29
CA LEU A 387 30.65 -27.66 -6.41
C LEU A 387 31.81 -26.66 -6.42
N ILE A 388 31.57 -25.39 -6.12
CA ILE A 388 32.62 -24.36 -6.01
C ILE A 388 33.57 -24.69 -4.85
N VAL A 389 33.03 -25.07 -3.69
CA VAL A 389 33.84 -25.46 -2.52
C VAL A 389 34.69 -26.70 -2.82
N LEU A 390 34.11 -27.72 -3.44
CA LEU A 390 34.83 -28.92 -3.87
C LEU A 390 35.93 -28.60 -4.89
N TRP A 391 35.67 -27.70 -5.84
CA TRP A 391 36.66 -27.27 -6.83
C TRP A 391 37.83 -26.51 -6.20
N VAL A 392 37.56 -25.61 -5.25
CA VAL A 392 38.60 -24.88 -4.49
C VAL A 392 39.45 -25.85 -3.64
N LEU A 393 38.83 -26.83 -3.00
CA LEU A 393 39.54 -27.86 -2.22
C LEU A 393 40.40 -28.78 -3.11
N ALA A 394 39.89 -29.17 -4.28
CA ALA A 394 40.63 -29.96 -5.26
C ALA A 394 41.82 -29.18 -5.83
N PHE A 395 41.62 -27.92 -6.22
CA PHE A 395 42.69 -27.06 -6.74
C PHE A 395 43.79 -26.80 -5.70
N SER A 396 43.39 -26.58 -4.44
CA SER A 396 44.33 -26.40 -3.31
C SER A 396 45.14 -27.67 -3.04
N SER A 397 44.52 -28.86 -3.17
CA SER A 397 45.18 -30.16 -3.01
C SER A 397 46.13 -30.47 -4.17
N SER A 398 45.73 -30.20 -5.42
CA SER A 398 46.58 -30.40 -6.61
C SER A 398 47.81 -29.47 -6.61
N ARG A 399 47.66 -28.23 -6.15
CA ARG A 399 48.78 -27.28 -6.01
C ARG A 399 49.76 -27.70 -4.92
N MET A 400 49.30 -28.46 -3.92
CA MET A 400 50.14 -29.03 -2.86
C MET A 400 50.90 -30.28 -3.33
N ILE A 401 50.39 -31.03 -4.32
CA ILE A 401 51.05 -32.21 -4.89
C ILE A 401 52.23 -31.83 -5.81
N PHE A 402 52.23 -30.62 -6.37
CA PHE A 402 53.23 -30.14 -7.35
C PHE A 402 54.40 -29.33 -6.77
N ALA A 403 54.65 -29.40 -5.46
CA ALA A 403 55.85 -28.81 -4.83
C ALA A 403 56.94 -29.89 -4.66
N PRO A 404 58.00 -29.93 -5.50
CA PRO A 404 58.95 -31.05 -5.53
C PRO A 404 60.14 -30.87 -4.59
N GLU A 405 60.03 -30.09 -3.51
CA GLU A 405 61.14 -29.87 -2.58
C GLU A 405 60.65 -29.79 -1.13
N CYS A 406 60.56 -30.93 -0.45
CA CYS A 406 60.85 -31.09 0.98
C CYS A 406 60.49 -32.52 1.43
N GLY A 407 61.49 -33.39 1.42
CA GLY A 407 61.38 -34.73 2.00
C GLY A 407 61.14 -34.68 3.52
N ARG A 408 60.25 -35.57 3.98
CA ARG A 408 59.95 -35.98 5.37
C ARG A 408 58.80 -35.30 6.13
N ASN A 409 58.30 -34.12 5.76
CA ASN A 409 57.13 -33.51 6.43
C ASN A 409 55.78 -33.66 5.69
N PHE A 410 55.79 -34.24 4.49
CA PHE A 410 54.58 -34.37 3.66
C PHE A 410 53.51 -35.28 4.25
N LYS A 411 53.88 -36.38 4.93
CA LYS A 411 52.90 -37.31 5.52
C LYS A 411 52.14 -36.69 6.70
N TYR A 412 52.80 -35.86 7.51
CA TYR A 412 52.16 -35.18 8.64
C TYR A 412 51.25 -34.05 8.18
N CYS A 413 51.65 -33.27 7.17
CA CYS A 413 50.79 -32.22 6.62
C CYS A 413 49.57 -32.80 5.90
N ALA A 414 49.75 -33.89 5.11
CA ALA A 414 48.63 -34.55 4.45
C ALA A 414 47.62 -35.13 5.46
N VAL A 415 48.08 -35.76 6.56
CA VAL A 415 47.21 -36.29 7.61
C VAL A 415 46.50 -35.19 8.39
N LEU A 416 47.17 -34.07 8.70
CA LEU A 416 46.55 -32.93 9.38
C LEU A 416 45.52 -32.23 8.52
N ILE A 417 45.77 -32.09 7.22
CA ILE A 417 44.81 -31.50 6.27
C ILE A 417 43.62 -32.43 6.07
N TYR A 418 43.84 -33.75 5.98
CA TYR A 418 42.74 -34.73 5.89
C TYR A 418 41.87 -34.70 7.15
N LYS A 419 42.48 -34.61 8.33
CA LYS A 419 41.77 -34.57 9.61
C LYS A 419 41.02 -33.25 9.83
N PHE A 420 41.63 -32.12 9.45
CA PHE A 420 41.01 -30.79 9.49
C PHE A 420 39.85 -30.66 8.49
N ASN A 421 39.97 -31.28 7.31
CA ASN A 421 38.88 -31.31 6.33
C ASN A 421 37.76 -32.29 6.73
N GLN A 422 38.07 -33.41 7.38
CA GLN A 422 37.08 -34.35 7.88
C GLN A 422 36.21 -33.73 9.00
N GLU A 423 36.83 -33.03 9.95
CA GLU A 423 36.10 -32.30 11.01
C GLU A 423 35.25 -31.14 10.45
N ARG A 424 35.71 -30.49 9.37
CA ARG A 424 34.98 -29.40 8.73
C ARG A 424 33.81 -29.88 7.85
N CYS A 425 33.95 -31.04 7.19
CA CYS A 425 32.85 -31.68 6.47
C CYS A 425 31.79 -32.27 7.41
N GLU A 426 32.19 -32.89 8.52
CA GLU A 426 31.25 -33.38 9.54
C GLU A 426 30.47 -32.24 10.21
N GLY A 427 31.12 -31.08 10.43
CA GLY A 427 30.46 -29.88 10.94
C GLY A 427 29.52 -29.18 9.94
N PHE A 428 29.74 -29.36 8.64
CA PHE A 428 28.84 -28.84 7.59
C PHE A 428 27.60 -29.73 7.45
N MET A 429 27.78 -31.05 7.40
CA MET A 429 26.69 -32.03 7.30
C MET A 429 25.77 -32.03 8.53
N GLN A 430 26.26 -31.64 9.72
CA GLN A 430 25.42 -31.48 10.92
C GLN A 430 24.60 -30.18 10.95
N LYS A 431 24.97 -29.17 10.16
CA LYS A 431 24.24 -27.89 10.05
C LYS A 431 23.12 -27.94 9.03
N GLU A 432 23.17 -28.89 8.10
CA GLU A 432 22.18 -29.07 7.03
C GLU A 432 21.04 -30.02 7.42
N ASN A 433 21.10 -30.62 8.62
CA ASN A 433 20.12 -31.55 9.19
C ASN A 433 19.40 -31.00 10.44
N ARG A 434 19.43 -29.67 10.67
CA ARG A 434 18.65 -28.94 11.67
C ARG A 434 17.95 -27.78 10.99
#